data_AF-A0A7W0XEJ6-F1
#
_entry.id   AF-A0A7W0XEJ6-F1
#
_cell.length_a   1.000
_cell.length_b   1.000
_cell.length_c   1.000
_cell.angle_alpha   90.00
_cell.angle_beta   90.00
_cell.angle_gamma   90.00
#
_symmetry.space_group_name_H-M   'P 1'
#
loop_
_entity.id
_entity.type
_entity.pdbx_description
1 polymer ?
#
loop_
_entity_poly.entity_id
_entity_poly.type
_entity_poly.pdbx_seq_one_letter_code
_entity_poly.pdbx_strand_id
1 'polypeptide(L)'
;VGLVTYFIYGGNCEIITLDSLRPGLGVCTALIEAVKAIAQEAGCDRLWLMTTNDNLQALGFYQKCGFRLVAVHGGAVEKSRQMKPSIPLIGEVGY
;
A
#
# COMPACT_ATOMS: atom_id res chain seq x y z
N VAL A 1 -12.77 -5.23 11.85
CA VAL A 1 -13.27 -4.46 10.68
C VAL A 1 -12.09 -3.76 10.04
N GLY A 2 -12.06 -3.70 8.72
CA GLY A 2 -11.05 -3.00 7.93
C GLY A 2 -11.64 -2.48 6.63
N LEU A 3 -10.89 -1.63 5.94
CA LEU A 3 -11.25 -0.97 4.70
C LEU A 3 -10.08 -1.05 3.74
N VAL A 4 -10.36 -1.34 2.48
CA VAL A 4 -9.42 -1.21 1.38
C VAL A 4 -10.06 -0.34 0.31
N THR A 5 -9.30 0.61 -0.22
CA THR A 5 -9.67 1.38 -1.41
C THR A 5 -8.70 1.08 -2.53
N TYR A 6 -9.21 0.97 -3.75
CA TYR A 6 -8.41 0.63 -4.92
C TYR A 6 -8.90 1.39 -6.15
N PHE A 7 -8.03 1.49 -7.14
CA PHE A 7 -8.32 2.13 -8.42
C PHE A 7 -7.81 1.24 -9.56
N ILE A 8 -8.67 1.00 -10.56
CA ILE A 8 -8.32 0.21 -11.74
C ILE A 8 -8.21 1.12 -12.95
N TYR A 9 -7.07 1.08 -13.62
CA TYR A 9 -6.81 1.85 -14.83
C TYR A 9 -5.76 1.18 -15.72
N GLY A 10 -6.04 1.10 -17.02
CA GLY A 10 -5.08 0.62 -18.03
C GLY A 10 -4.52 -0.77 -17.74
N GLY A 11 -5.35 -1.73 -17.31
CA GLY A 11 -4.92 -3.09 -16.96
C GLY A 11 -4.13 -3.20 -15.64
N ASN A 12 -4.11 -2.14 -14.83
CA ASN A 12 -3.47 -2.13 -13.52
C ASN A 12 -4.52 -1.88 -12.42
N CYS A 13 -4.33 -2.53 -11.27
CA CYS A 13 -5.06 -2.27 -10.05
C CYS A 13 -4.09 -1.70 -9.00
N GLU A 14 -4.35 -0.50 -8.51
CA GLU A 14 -3.59 0.14 -7.44
C GLU A 14 -4.39 0.11 -6.14
N ILE A 15 -3.82 -0.41 -5.06
CA ILE A 15 -4.38 -0.24 -3.71
C ILE A 15 -3.96 1.15 -3.23
N ILE A 16 -4.95 2.00 -2.94
CA ILE A 16 -4.76 3.40 -2.54
C ILE A 16 -4.64 3.51 -1.02
N THR A 17 -5.54 2.88 -0.27
CA THR A 17 -5.47 2.78 1.18
C THR A 17 -5.82 1.38 1.66
N LEU A 18 -5.21 0.97 2.76
CA LEU A 18 -5.46 -0.32 3.42
C LEU A 18 -5.36 -0.14 4.93
N ASP A 19 -6.49 -0.24 5.60
CA ASP A 19 -6.62 0.07 7.02
C ASP A 19 -7.38 -1.04 7.75
N SER A 20 -6.97 -1.32 8.99
CA SER A 20 -7.72 -2.20 9.89
C SER A 20 -7.72 -1.65 11.30
N LEU A 21 -8.85 -1.80 12.00
CA LEU A 21 -8.98 -1.33 13.38
C LEU A 21 -8.13 -2.12 14.38
N ARG A 22 -7.72 -3.34 14.01
CA ARG A 22 -6.94 -4.24 14.88
C ARG A 22 -5.90 -4.99 14.05
N PRO A 23 -4.60 -4.74 14.26
CA PRO A 23 -3.54 -5.49 13.61
C PRO A 23 -3.50 -6.95 14.12
N GLY A 24 -2.86 -7.84 13.35
CA GLY A 24 -2.59 -9.22 13.77
C GLY A 24 -3.74 -10.22 13.62
N LEU A 25 -4.91 -9.81 13.10
CA LEU A 25 -6.08 -10.67 12.91
C LEU A 25 -6.29 -11.15 11.46
N GLY A 26 -5.31 -10.94 10.58
CA GLY A 26 -5.40 -11.34 9.16
C GLY A 26 -6.38 -10.51 8.30
N VAL A 27 -6.99 -9.45 8.86
CA VAL A 27 -7.97 -8.61 8.14
C VAL A 27 -7.37 -8.00 6.88
N CYS A 28 -6.19 -7.37 6.98
CA CYS A 28 -5.53 -6.77 5.81
C CYS A 28 -5.15 -7.83 4.76
N THR A 29 -4.77 -9.03 5.17
CA THR A 29 -4.49 -10.14 4.25
C THR A 29 -5.75 -10.54 3.47
N ALA A 30 -6.89 -10.69 4.15
CA ALA A 30 -8.16 -11.01 3.50
C ALA A 30 -8.62 -9.91 2.54
N LEU A 31 -8.41 -8.64 2.90
CA LEU A 31 -8.70 -7.51 2.03
C LEU A 31 -7.83 -7.50 0.77
N ILE A 32 -6.53 -7.79 0.89
CA ILE A 32 -5.62 -7.90 -0.26
C ILE A 32 -6.06 -9.03 -1.19
N GLU A 33 -6.39 -10.22 -0.67
CA GLU A 33 -6.84 -11.33 -1.51
C GLU A 33 -8.17 -11.01 -2.23
N ALA A 34 -9.07 -10.27 -1.57
CA ALA A 34 -10.30 -9.80 -2.23
C ALA A 34 -10.00 -8.83 -3.39
N VAL A 35 -9.10 -7.86 -3.20
CA VAL A 35 -8.71 -6.94 -4.29
C VAL A 35 -7.98 -7.67 -5.40
N LYS A 36 -7.19 -8.70 -5.08
CA LYS A 36 -6.52 -9.54 -6.06
C LYS A 36 -7.50 -10.30 -6.94
N ALA A 37 -8.56 -10.87 -6.36
CA ALA A 37 -9.63 -11.50 -7.13
C ALA A 37 -10.33 -10.50 -8.05
N ILE A 38 -10.66 -9.32 -7.54
CA ILE A 38 -11.27 -8.23 -8.33
C ILE A 38 -10.36 -7.81 -9.50
N ALA A 39 -9.06 -7.66 -9.25
CA ALA A 39 -8.09 -7.30 -10.27
C ALA A 39 -8.00 -8.37 -11.37
N GLN A 40 -8.03 -9.65 -10.99
CA GLN A 40 -8.04 -10.77 -11.94
C GLN A 40 -9.31 -10.79 -12.80
N GLU A 41 -10.48 -10.61 -12.19
CA GLU A 41 -11.77 -10.54 -12.90
C GLU A 41 -11.83 -9.34 -13.86
N ALA A 42 -11.21 -8.22 -13.48
CA ALA A 42 -11.08 -7.03 -14.32
C ALA A 42 -10.01 -7.16 -15.42
N GLY A 43 -9.32 -8.31 -15.53
CA GLY A 43 -8.26 -8.52 -16.52
C GLY A 43 -7.01 -7.68 -16.28
N CYS A 44 -6.72 -7.33 -15.02
CA CYS A 44 -5.50 -6.61 -14.68
C CYS A 44 -4.29 -7.53 -14.69
N ASP A 45 -3.20 -7.08 -15.33
CA ASP A 45 -1.92 -7.78 -15.35
C ASP A 45 -1.11 -7.53 -14.07
N ARG A 46 -1.47 -6.48 -13.31
CA ARG A 46 -0.71 -6.01 -12.16
C ARG A 46 -1.61 -5.51 -11.04
N LEU A 47 -1.34 -6.00 -9.83
CA LEU A 47 -1.77 -5.40 -8.56
C LEU A 47 -0.55 -4.76 -7.89
N TRP A 48 -0.66 -3.49 -7.50
CA TRP A 48 0.45 -2.76 -6.89
C TRP A 48 -0.03 -1.71 -5.88
N LEU A 49 0.91 -1.12 -5.14
CA LEU A 49 0.68 -0.03 -4.19
C LEU A 49 1.97 0.74 -3.96
N MET A 50 1.84 1.93 -3.36
CA MET A 50 2.97 2.70 -2.84
C MET A 50 2.89 2.78 -1.32
N THR A 51 4.05 2.77 -0.67
CA THR A 51 4.19 3.06 0.77
C THR A 51 5.41 3.95 0.96
N THR A 52 5.49 4.65 2.09
CA THR A 52 6.67 5.47 2.39
C THR A 52 7.85 4.56 2.75
N ASN A 53 9.06 4.95 2.34
CA ASN A 53 10.25 4.09 2.46
C ASN A 53 10.62 3.76 3.92
N ASP A 54 10.18 4.59 4.86
CA ASP A 54 10.39 4.45 6.30
C ASP A 54 9.39 3.50 6.96
N ASN A 55 8.28 3.14 6.27
CA ASN A 55 7.29 2.21 6.79
C ASN A 55 7.74 0.76 6.59
N LEU A 56 8.79 0.37 7.32
CA LEU A 56 9.39 -0.96 7.24
C LEU A 56 8.42 -2.05 7.68
N GLN A 57 7.49 -1.73 8.60
CA GLN A 57 6.46 -2.66 9.03
C GLN A 57 5.50 -3.01 7.88
N ALA A 58 5.01 -2.00 7.15
CA ALA A 58 4.15 -2.21 5.99
C ALA A 58 4.92 -2.91 4.86
N LEU A 59 6.17 -2.52 4.60
CA LEU A 59 7.01 -3.19 3.60
C LEU A 59 7.13 -4.69 3.88
N GLY A 60 7.47 -5.06 5.12
CA GLY A 60 7.57 -6.47 5.53
C GLY A 60 6.23 -7.21 5.47
N PHE A 61 5.13 -6.53 5.79
CA PHE A 61 3.78 -7.08 5.64
C PHE A 61 3.45 -7.36 4.16
N TYR A 62 3.68 -6.41 3.25
CA TYR A 62 3.41 -6.58 1.83
C TYR A 62 4.26 -7.69 1.21
N GLN A 63 5.53 -7.80 1.62
CA GLN A 63 6.39 -8.92 1.20
C GLN A 63 5.82 -10.28 1.64
N LYS A 64 5.29 -10.39 2.87
CA LYS A 64 4.60 -11.61 3.33
C LYS A 64 3.33 -11.91 2.53
N CYS A 65 2.66 -10.89 2.02
CA CYS A 65 1.53 -11.02 1.09
C CYS A 65 1.95 -11.31 -0.37
N GLY A 66 3.25 -11.51 -0.65
CA GLY A 66 3.76 -11.86 -1.98
C GLY A 66 4.06 -10.68 -2.90
N PHE A 67 3.97 -9.44 -2.40
CA PHE A 67 4.40 -8.26 -3.15
C PHE A 67 5.93 -8.20 -3.23
N ARG A 68 6.43 -7.59 -4.30
CA ARG A 68 7.85 -7.36 -4.52
C ARG A 68 8.12 -5.87 -4.64
N LEU A 69 9.20 -5.40 -4.03
CA LEU A 69 9.68 -4.03 -4.21
C LEU A 69 10.26 -3.90 -5.63
N VAL A 70 9.69 -2.99 -6.43
CA VAL A 70 10.07 -2.79 -7.85
C VAL A 70 10.68 -1.43 -8.15
N ALA A 71 10.44 -0.43 -7.29
CA ALA A 71 10.96 0.91 -7.44
C ALA A 71 11.06 1.60 -6.07
N VAL A 72 12.07 2.45 -5.92
CA VAL A 72 12.23 3.35 -4.78
C VAL A 72 12.35 4.77 -5.33
N HIS A 73 11.49 5.67 -4.84
CA HIS A 73 11.46 7.06 -5.28
C HIS A 73 12.00 7.95 -4.16
N GLY A 74 13.30 8.26 -4.22
CA GLY A 74 13.93 9.21 -3.29
C GLY A 74 13.28 10.60 -3.39
N GLY A 75 13.02 11.24 -2.26
CA GLY A 75 12.40 12.58 -2.24
C GLY A 75 10.87 12.59 -2.44
N ALA A 76 10.21 11.43 -2.53
CA ALA A 76 8.78 11.36 -2.82
C ALA A 76 7.91 11.84 -1.65
N VAL A 77 8.33 11.56 -0.41
CA VAL A 77 7.61 11.97 0.80
C VAL A 77 7.59 13.50 0.93
N GLU A 78 8.69 14.17 0.57
CA GLU A 78 8.81 15.63 0.56
C GLU A 78 7.82 16.26 -0.43
N LYS A 79 7.66 15.65 -1.61
CA LYS A 79 6.67 16.07 -2.61
C LYS A 79 5.25 15.83 -2.11
N SER A 80 4.97 14.67 -1.52
CA SER A 80 3.67 14.38 -0.91
C SER A 80 3.35 15.35 0.22
N ARG A 81 4.34 15.77 1.02
CA ARG A 81 4.16 16.73 2.12
C ARG A 81 3.74 18.12 1.62
N GLN A 82 4.16 18.53 0.42
CA GLN A 82 3.69 19.79 -0.19
C GLN A 82 2.17 19.76 -0.46
N MET A 83 1.62 18.59 -0.81
CA MET A 83 0.19 18.39 -1.04
C MET A 83 -0.57 18.04 0.25
N LYS A 84 0.08 17.34 1.18
CA LYS A 84 -0.48 16.87 2.45
C LYS A 84 0.47 17.22 3.60
N PRO A 85 0.37 18.43 4.17
CA PRO A 85 1.28 18.89 5.23
C PRO A 85 1.24 18.07 6.52
N SER A 86 0.20 17.25 6.72
CA SER A 86 0.09 16.35 7.88
C SER A 86 1.06 15.16 7.84
N ILE A 87 1.81 14.97 6.76
CA ILE A 87 2.88 13.97 6.68
C ILE A 87 4.04 14.41 7.58
N PRO A 88 4.43 13.61 8.60
CA PRO A 88 5.50 13.97 9.54
C PRO A 88 6.82 14.33 8.87
N LEU A 89 7.60 15.18 9.52
CA LEU A 89 8.96 15.54 9.11
C LEU A 89 9.95 14.39 9.30
N ILE A 90 9.75 13.61 10.37
CA ILE A 90 10.59 12.49 10.77
C ILE A 90 9.81 11.21 10.53
N GLY A 91 10.45 10.23 9.88
CA GLY A 91 9.86 8.92 9.61
C GLY A 91 9.76 8.03 10.85
N GLU A 92 9.14 6.86 10.71
CA GLU A 92 8.88 5.92 11.82
C GLU A 92 10.14 5.52 12.60
N VAL A 93 11.32 5.52 11.95
CA VAL A 93 12.60 5.08 12.54
C VAL A 93 13.43 6.24 13.13
N GLY A 94 12.94 7.48 13.11
CA GLY A 94 13.37 8.51 14.07
C GLY A 94 14.66 9.30 13.81
N TYR A 95 15.28 9.27 12.63
CA TYR A 95 16.46 10.09 12.30
C TYR A 95 16.37 10.70 10.90
#